data_AF-I1IWF1-F1
#
_entry.id   AF-I1IWF1-F1
#
_cell.length_a   1.000
_cell.length_b   1.000
_cell.length_c   1.000
_cell.angle_alpha   90.00
_cell.angle_beta   90.00
_cell.angle_gamma   90.00
#
_symmetry.space_group_name_H-M   'P 1'
#
loop_
_entity.id
_entity.type
_entity.pdbx_description
1 polymer ?
#
loop_
_entity_poly.entity_id
_entity_poly.type
_entity_poly.pdbx_seq_one_letter_code
_entity_poly.pdbx_strand_id
1 'polypeptide(L)'
;MESEIQRTEMLLAPTLAFKKVQTADKYPKGQSRGRQWKHLRHLLQAADGSSLPPDRPNYLNIQSPPSIYPPKRYCDITGFEAPYADPRTKLRYSDPEVFKQIRMLPDEYVQRYLALRNAAVVLR
;
A
#
# COMPACT_ATOMS: atom_id res chain seq x y z
N MET A 1 29.58 39.84 10.83
CA MET A 1 29.36 38.65 9.97
C MET A 1 27.87 38.46 9.69
N GLU A 2 27.10 39.56 9.52
CA GLU A 2 25.64 39.53 9.38
C GLU A 2 25.14 40.16 8.06
N SER A 3 26.04 40.84 7.33
CA SER A 3 25.72 41.51 6.06
C SER A 3 25.70 40.58 4.85
N GLU A 4 26.28 39.38 4.95
CA GLU A 4 26.37 38.43 3.82
C GLU A 4 25.10 37.58 3.63
N ILE A 5 24.26 37.46 4.65
CA ILE A 5 23.01 36.66 4.58
C ILE A 5 21.91 37.40 3.80
N GLN A 6 22.03 38.72 3.63
CA GLN A 6 21.04 39.55 2.90
C GLN A 6 21.06 39.36 1.37
N ARG A 7 22.06 38.67 0.80
CA ARG A 7 22.21 38.50 -0.66
C ARG A 7 22.07 37.05 -1.13
N THR A 8 21.29 36.22 -0.43
CA THR A 8 20.75 35.03 -1.09
C THR A 8 19.51 35.47 -1.86
N GLU A 9 19.70 35.81 -3.14
CA GLU A 9 18.60 36.11 -4.05
C GLU A 9 17.59 34.96 -3.97
N MET A 10 16.35 35.31 -3.63
CA MET A 10 15.25 34.37 -3.57
C MET A 10 15.05 33.77 -4.97
N LEU A 11 15.49 32.53 -5.19
CA LEU A 11 15.32 31.82 -6.47
C LEU A 11 13.86 31.56 -6.86
N LEU A 12 12.90 31.84 -5.97
CA LEU A 12 11.48 31.62 -6.16
C LEU A 12 10.74 32.95 -6.05
N ALA A 13 9.85 33.20 -7.01
CA ALA A 13 8.99 34.37 -7.01
C ALA A 13 8.17 34.44 -5.70
N PRO A 14 8.13 35.61 -5.03
CA PRO A 14 7.43 35.77 -3.74
C PRO A 14 5.91 35.60 -3.88
N THR A 15 5.39 35.71 -5.10
CA THR A 15 3.98 35.55 -5.45
C THR A 15 3.84 34.50 -6.55
N LEU A 16 2.98 33.50 -6.31
CA LEU A 16 2.68 32.44 -7.27
C LEU A 16 1.22 32.59 -7.71
N ALA A 17 1.00 32.81 -9.00
CA ALA A 17 -0.31 33.12 -9.57
C ALA A 17 -1.37 32.03 -9.35
N PHE A 18 -0.95 30.77 -9.17
CA PHE A 18 -1.85 29.64 -8.92
C PHE A 18 -2.26 29.47 -7.45
N LYS A 19 -1.71 30.28 -6.53
CA LYS A 19 -1.92 30.13 -5.08
C LYS A 19 -2.84 31.24 -4.56
N LYS A 20 -4.02 30.88 -4.05
CA LYS A 20 -4.99 31.83 -3.45
C LYS A 20 -4.45 32.60 -2.24
N VAL A 21 -3.48 32.05 -1.50
CA VAL A 21 -2.87 32.72 -0.34
C VAL A 21 -1.35 32.65 -0.49
N GLN A 22 -0.70 33.81 -0.59
CA GLN A 22 0.73 33.86 -0.85
C GLN A 22 1.52 33.41 0.39
N THR A 23 2.74 32.93 0.16
CA THR A 23 3.65 32.53 1.24
C THR A 23 3.98 33.70 2.16
N ALA A 24 4.07 34.91 1.60
CA ALA A 24 4.27 36.16 2.34
C ALA A 24 3.11 36.47 3.30
N ASP A 25 1.87 36.22 2.88
CA ASP A 25 0.68 36.56 3.68
C ASP A 25 0.49 35.63 4.89
N LYS A 26 0.89 34.36 4.75
CA LYS A 26 0.73 33.35 5.81
C LYS A 26 1.82 33.39 6.87
N TYR A 27 2.98 33.97 6.58
CA TYR A 27 4.14 33.94 7.45
C TYR A 27 4.84 35.31 7.45
N PRO A 28 4.35 36.29 8.22
CA PRO A 28 5.10 37.52 8.44
C PRO A 28 6.48 37.16 9.02
N LYS A 29 7.54 37.68 8.42
CA LYS A 29 8.92 37.36 8.83
C LYS A 29 9.10 37.71 10.31
N GLY A 30 9.45 36.72 11.14
CA GLY A 30 9.70 36.91 12.58
C GLY A 30 9.15 35.81 13.50
N GLN A 31 8.24 34.95 13.04
CA GLN A 31 7.82 33.78 13.81
C GLN A 31 8.45 32.49 13.25
N SER A 32 9.54 32.05 13.85
CA SER A 32 10.05 30.69 13.65
C SER A 32 9.17 29.69 14.41
N ARG A 33 7.90 29.56 14.03
CA ARG A 33 7.15 28.37 14.44
C ARG A 33 7.83 27.20 13.74
N GLY A 34 8.60 26.42 14.51
CA GLY A 34 9.27 25.22 14.05
C GLY A 34 8.31 24.43 13.16
N ARG A 35 8.80 23.99 12.00
CA ARG A 35 7.98 23.33 10.98
C ARG A 35 7.32 22.10 11.59
N GLN A 36 6.06 22.23 12.01
CA GLN A 36 5.31 21.13 12.57
C GLN A 36 4.76 20.29 11.40
N TRP A 37 5.23 19.06 11.30
CA TRP A 37 4.70 18.10 10.35
C TRP A 37 3.28 17.72 10.77
N LYS A 38 2.31 17.96 9.88
CA LYS A 38 0.93 17.52 10.12
C LYS A 38 0.84 16.02 9.93
N HIS A 39 0.08 15.34 10.80
CA HIS A 39 -0.21 13.92 10.63
C HIS A 39 -1.07 13.68 9.39
N LEU A 40 -0.90 12.52 8.75
CA LEU A 40 -1.67 12.11 7.56
C LEU A 40 -3.19 12.24 7.77
N ARG A 41 -3.70 11.86 8.95
CA ARG A 41 -5.13 11.99 9.28
C ARG A 41 -5.64 13.44 9.13
N HIS A 42 -4.87 14.41 9.62
CA HIS A 42 -5.23 15.83 9.52
C HIS A 42 -5.13 16.34 8.08
N LEU A 43 -4.20 15.82 7.29
CA LEU A 43 -4.06 16.17 5.87
C LEU A 43 -5.23 15.61 5.05
N LEU A 44 -5.65 14.36 5.32
CA LEU A 44 -6.80 13.74 4.66
C LEU A 44 -8.11 14.46 5.00
N GLN A 45 -8.29 14.86 6.26
CA GLN A 45 -9.45 15.66 6.67
C GLN A 45 -9.47 17.03 5.98
N ALA A 46 -8.33 17.72 5.88
CA ALA A 46 -8.25 19.01 5.22
C ALA A 46 -8.38 18.96 3.68
N ALA A 47 -8.19 17.78 3.08
CA ALA A 47 -8.30 17.58 1.64
C ALA A 47 -9.75 17.37 1.17
N ASP A 48 -10.72 17.23 2.09
CA ASP A 48 -12.16 17.09 1.82
C ASP A 48 -12.46 16.21 0.59
N GLY A 49 -12.17 14.91 0.72
CA GLY A 49 -12.30 13.92 -0.36
C GLY A 49 -13.69 13.82 -1.01
N SER A 50 -14.74 14.30 -0.33
CA SER A 50 -16.12 14.35 -0.84
C SER A 50 -16.33 15.40 -1.93
N SER A 51 -15.49 16.43 -1.99
CA SER A 51 -15.62 17.52 -2.98
C SER A 51 -15.06 17.14 -4.36
N LEU A 52 -14.26 16.08 -4.42
CA LEU A 52 -13.60 15.62 -5.62
C LEU A 52 -14.51 14.63 -6.37
N PRO A 53 -14.54 14.68 -7.71
CA PRO A 53 -15.26 13.68 -8.49
C PRO A 53 -14.67 12.28 -8.22
N PRO A 54 -15.50 11.22 -8.22
CA PRO A 54 -15.11 9.87 -7.82
C PRO A 54 -14.04 9.25 -8.74
N ASP A 55 -13.98 9.73 -9.99
CA ASP A 55 -13.03 9.28 -11.01
C ASP A 55 -11.62 9.85 -10.80
N ARG A 56 -11.47 10.85 -9.92
CA ARG A 56 -10.18 11.45 -9.63
C ARG A 56 -9.43 10.64 -8.56
N PRO A 57 -8.19 10.18 -8.84
CA PRO A 57 -7.39 9.51 -7.83
C PRO A 57 -7.04 10.47 -6.69
N ASN A 58 -7.21 9.97 -5.47
CA ASN A 58 -7.00 10.56 -4.17
C ASN A 58 -6.36 9.50 -3.26
N TYR A 59 -5.69 9.91 -2.19
CA TYR A 59 -4.99 9.02 -1.26
C TYR A 59 -5.84 7.87 -0.69
N LEU A 60 -7.16 8.01 -0.68
CA LEU A 60 -8.09 6.97 -0.21
C LEU A 60 -8.47 5.94 -1.29
N ASN A 61 -8.42 6.30 -2.58
CA ASN A 61 -8.85 5.46 -3.70
C ASN A 61 -7.71 5.02 -4.63
N ILE A 62 -6.45 5.33 -4.31
CA ILE A 62 -5.27 4.88 -5.08
C ILE A 62 -5.05 3.36 -5.10
N GLN A 63 -5.91 2.59 -4.42
CA GLN A 63 -5.80 1.12 -4.42
C GLN A 63 -6.04 0.58 -5.83
N SER A 64 -5.19 -0.35 -6.24
CA SER A 64 -5.31 -0.99 -7.55
C SER A 64 -6.63 -1.77 -7.65
N PRO A 65 -7.26 -1.79 -8.85
CA PRO A 65 -8.39 -2.68 -9.09
C PRO A 65 -7.98 -4.15 -8.93
N PRO A 66 -8.94 -5.06 -8.69
CA PRO A 66 -8.65 -6.49 -8.63
C PRO A 66 -8.11 -7.01 -9.96
N SER A 67 -7.35 -8.11 -9.91
CA SER A 67 -6.81 -8.73 -11.12
C SER A 67 -7.91 -9.31 -12.01
N ILE A 68 -7.90 -8.94 -13.30
CA ILE A 68 -8.82 -9.51 -14.31
C ILE A 68 -8.34 -10.89 -14.78
N TYR A 69 -7.02 -11.12 -14.79
CA TYR A 69 -6.43 -12.36 -15.26
C TYR A 69 -6.51 -13.47 -14.21
N PRO A 70 -6.79 -14.72 -14.62
CA PRO A 70 -6.81 -15.85 -13.70
C PRO A 70 -5.40 -16.08 -13.11
N PRO A 71 -5.29 -16.34 -11.79
CA PRO A 71 -4.00 -16.59 -11.17
C PRO A 71 -3.46 -17.96 -11.58
N LYS A 72 -2.16 -18.02 -11.86
CA LYS A 72 -1.45 -19.29 -12.03
C LYS A 72 -1.43 -20.06 -10.71
N ARG A 73 -1.56 -21.38 -10.79
CA ARG A 73 -1.60 -22.26 -9.62
C ARG A 73 -0.27 -22.99 -9.51
N TYR A 74 0.36 -22.85 -8.36
CA TYR A 74 1.61 -23.53 -8.03
C TYR A 74 1.39 -24.52 -6.90
N CYS A 75 2.22 -25.55 -6.86
CA CYS A 75 2.27 -26.57 -5.84
C CYS A 75 2.68 -25.92 -4.52
N ASP A 76 1.94 -26.20 -3.44
CA ASP A 76 2.18 -25.57 -2.14
C ASP A 76 3.46 -26.11 -1.45
N ILE A 77 4.02 -27.22 -1.94
CA ILE A 77 5.24 -27.87 -1.41
C ILE A 77 6.46 -27.59 -2.30
N THR A 78 6.35 -27.84 -3.61
CA THR A 78 7.50 -27.80 -4.53
C THR A 78 7.61 -26.49 -5.34
N GLY A 79 6.52 -25.72 -5.45
CA GLY A 79 6.50 -24.48 -6.24
C GLY A 79 6.37 -24.66 -7.76
N PHE A 80 6.33 -25.89 -8.28
CA PHE A 80 6.03 -26.14 -9.71
C PHE A 80 4.57 -25.83 -10.06
N GLU A 81 4.26 -25.67 -11.34
CA GLU A 81 2.88 -25.49 -11.79
C GLU A 81 2.01 -26.69 -11.38
N ALA A 82 0.91 -26.43 -10.69
CA ALA A 82 0.05 -27.44 -10.11
C ALA A 82 -1.33 -27.43 -10.78
N PRO A 83 -1.61 -28.37 -11.70
CA PRO A 83 -2.91 -28.49 -12.32
C PRO A 83 -3.97 -29.09 -11.37
N TYR A 84 -3.55 -29.79 -10.31
CA TYR A 84 -4.45 -30.53 -9.43
C TYR A 84 -4.48 -29.98 -8.00
N ALA A 85 -5.59 -30.27 -7.31
CA ALA A 85 -5.78 -29.95 -5.90
C ALA A 85 -6.49 -31.09 -5.17
N ASP A 86 -6.05 -31.40 -3.96
CA ASP A 86 -6.65 -32.44 -3.13
C ASP A 86 -7.98 -31.96 -2.51
N PRO A 87 -9.12 -32.65 -2.70
CA PRO A 87 -10.41 -32.22 -2.14
C PRO A 87 -10.46 -32.23 -0.61
N ARG A 88 -9.62 -33.05 0.05
CA ARG A 88 -9.58 -33.15 1.52
C ARG A 88 -8.82 -31.98 2.14
N THR A 89 -7.56 -31.81 1.73
CA THR A 89 -6.65 -30.81 2.33
C THR A 89 -6.67 -29.45 1.62
N LYS A 90 -7.24 -29.37 0.41
CA LYS A 90 -7.19 -28.21 -0.51
C LYS A 90 -5.77 -27.82 -0.94
N LEU A 91 -4.75 -28.63 -0.65
CA LEU A 91 -3.39 -28.39 -1.12
C LEU A 91 -3.28 -28.68 -2.63
N ARG A 92 -2.49 -27.86 -3.31
CA ARG A 92 -2.20 -27.97 -4.74
C ARG A 92 -0.96 -28.82 -4.95
N TYR A 93 -0.98 -29.69 -5.96
CA TYR A 93 0.15 -30.58 -6.28
C TYR A 93 0.39 -30.71 -7.78
N SER A 94 1.65 -30.93 -8.16
CA SER A 94 2.09 -31.22 -9.53
C SER A 94 2.12 -32.73 -9.80
N ASP A 95 2.75 -33.49 -8.90
CA ASP A 95 3.14 -34.89 -9.12
C ASP A 95 2.41 -35.85 -8.16
N PRO A 96 2.25 -37.13 -8.56
CA PRO A 96 1.62 -38.14 -7.71
C PRO A 96 2.43 -38.46 -6.45
N GLU A 97 3.75 -38.27 -6.47
CA GLU A 97 4.60 -38.45 -5.29
C GLU A 97 4.30 -37.40 -4.21
N VAL A 98 4.14 -36.14 -4.62
CA VAL A 98 3.73 -35.05 -3.74
C VAL A 98 2.34 -35.30 -3.17
N PHE A 99 1.41 -35.84 -3.97
CA PHE A 99 0.09 -36.22 -3.49
C PHE A 99 0.14 -37.29 -2.38
N LYS A 100 1.00 -38.30 -2.51
CA LYS A 100 1.21 -39.30 -1.44
C LYS A 100 1.74 -38.64 -0.16
N GLN A 101 2.68 -37.71 -0.30
CA GLN A 101 3.22 -36.95 0.84
C GLN A 101 2.14 -36.09 1.52
N ILE A 102 1.31 -35.39 0.75
CA ILE A 102 0.16 -34.61 1.25
C ILE A 102 -0.79 -35.47 2.09
N ARG A 103 -1.03 -36.72 1.69
CA ARG A 103 -1.94 -37.61 2.42
C ARG A 103 -1.37 -38.13 3.75
N MET A 104 -0.05 -38.10 3.93
CA MET A 104 0.64 -38.44 5.17
C MET A 104 0.85 -37.25 6.11
N LEU A 105 0.64 -36.01 5.63
CA LEU A 105 0.86 -34.80 6.40
C LEU A 105 -0.23 -34.61 7.49
N PRO A 106 0.15 -34.18 8.71
CA PRO A 106 -0.82 -33.81 9.74
C PRO A 106 -1.60 -32.55 9.36
N ASP A 107 -2.82 -32.42 9.86
CA ASP A 107 -3.69 -31.26 9.58
C ASP A 107 -3.08 -29.92 10.00
N GLU A 108 -2.24 -29.91 11.06
CA GLU A 108 -1.53 -28.71 11.49
C GLU A 108 -0.59 -28.18 10.39
N TYR A 109 0.17 -29.06 9.74
CA TYR A 109 1.06 -28.69 8.65
C TYR A 109 0.27 -28.25 7.43
N VAL A 110 -0.85 -28.93 7.13
CA VAL A 110 -1.76 -28.53 6.05
C VAL A 110 -2.22 -27.09 6.26
N GLN A 111 -2.65 -26.71 7.47
CA GLN A 111 -3.05 -25.33 7.75
C GLN A 111 -1.88 -24.34 7.62
N ARG A 112 -0.67 -24.72 8.04
CA ARG A 112 0.53 -23.88 7.85
C ARG A 112 0.82 -23.62 6.37
N TYR A 113 0.75 -24.65 5.52
CA TYR A 113 0.93 -24.48 4.07
C TYR A 113 -0.19 -23.64 3.45
N LEU A 114 -1.45 -23.84 3.87
CA LEU A 114 -2.58 -23.02 3.42
C LEU A 114 -2.45 -21.55 3.87
N ALA A 115 -1.85 -21.29 5.03
CA ALA A 115 -1.66 -19.94 5.54
C ALA A 115 -0.70 -19.12 4.67
N LEU A 116 0.34 -19.75 4.09
CA LEU A 116 1.29 -19.07 3.20
C LEU A 116 0.61 -18.43 1.98
N ARG A 117 -0.46 -19.05 1.47
CA ARG A 117 -1.27 -18.52 0.36
C ARG A 117 -2.54 -17.78 0.80
N ASN A 118 -2.65 -17.45 2.09
CA ASN A 118 -3.83 -16.83 2.71
C ASN A 118 -5.15 -17.63 2.50
N ALA A 119 -5.07 -18.96 2.54
CA ALA A 119 -6.23 -19.86 2.40
C ALA A 119 -6.51 -20.73 3.64
N ALA A 120 -5.82 -20.47 4.76
CA ALA A 120 -6.05 -21.18 6.02
C ALA A 120 -7.44 -20.85 6.59
N VAL A 121 -8.10 -21.85 7.15
CA VAL A 121 -9.41 -21.69 7.77
C VAL A 121 -9.19 -21.32 9.24
N VAL A 122 -9.42 -20.05 9.59
CA VAL A 122 -9.43 -19.60 10.97
C VAL A 122 -10.88 -19.54 11.44
N LEU A 123 -11.26 -20.47 12.32
CA LEU A 123 -12.53 -20.39 13.03
C LEU A 123 -12.44 -19.22 14.02
N ARG A 124 -13.38 -18.28 13.94
CA ARG A 124 -13.52 -17.12 14.82
C ARG A 124 -14.85 -17.16 15.54
#